data_AF-A0A163F0A1-F1
#
_entry.id   AF-A0A163F0A1-F1
#
_cell.length_a   1.000
_cell.length_b   1.000
_cell.length_c   1.000
_cell.angle_alpha   90.00
_cell.angle_beta   90.00
_cell.angle_gamma   90.00
#
_symmetry.space_group_name_H-M   'P 1'
#
loop_
_entity.id
_entity.type
_entity.pdbx_description
1 polymer ?
#
loop_
_entity_poly.entity_id
_entity_poly.type
_entity_poly.pdbx_seq_one_letter_code
_entity_poly.pdbx_strand_id
1 'polypeptide(L)' 'MSVEMGSATCLHLIESKSHIEAAMVGVAHLEDAESLRHQLRCIHRQLEGMHEMERIHSATRRPVVEVLKPRPIR' A
#
# COMPACT_ATOMS: atom_id res chain seq x y z
N MET A 1 1.03 9.88 -18.85
CA MET A 1 0.35 9.19 -17.73
C MET A 1 1.03 9.66 -16.47
N SER A 2 0.35 10.49 -15.67
CA SER A 2 0.93 10.99 -14.42
C SER A 2 0.93 9.82 -13.44
N VAL A 3 2.07 9.15 -13.30
CA VAL A 3 2.35 8.28 -12.17
C VAL A 3 2.44 9.20 -10.97
N GLU A 4 1.29 9.50 -10.36
CA GLU A 4 1.30 9.93 -8.97
C GLU A 4 1.94 8.77 -8.22
N MET A 5 3.24 8.91 -7.92
CA MET A 5 3.91 8.02 -6.99
C MET A 5 2.99 7.96 -5.78
N GLY A 6 2.41 6.78 -5.55
CA GLY A 6 1.59 6.55 -4.37
C GLY A 6 2.33 7.06 -3.14
N SER A 7 1.58 7.50 -2.13
CA SER A 7 2.16 8.01 -0.88
C SER A 7 3.33 7.12 -0.40
N ALA A 8 4.30 7.68 0.34
CA ALA A 8 5.39 6.88 0.91
C ALA A 8 4.84 5.66 1.70
N THR A 9 3.66 5.80 2.31
CA THR A 9 2.89 4.72 2.93
C THR A 9 2.52 3.61 1.95
N CYS A 10 2.01 3.96 0.77
CA CYS A 10 1.66 3.02 -0.30
C CYS A 10 2.88 2.19 -0.75
N LEU A 11 4.04 2.83 -0.93
CA LEU A 11 5.28 2.12 -1.27
C LEU A 11 5.70 1.14 -0.17
N HIS A 12 5.71 1.57 1.10
CA HIS A 12 6.03 0.68 2.23
C HIS A 12 5.06 -0.51 2.35
N LEU A 13 3.77 -0.31 2.04
CA LEU A 13 2.78 -1.39 2.04
C LEU A 13 3.02 -2.39 0.90
N ILE A 14 3.47 -1.93 -0.27
CA ILE A 14 3.87 -2.81 -1.38
C ILE A 14 5.08 -3.65 -0.97
N GLU A 15 6.12 -3.02 -0.43
CA GLU A 15 7.32 -3.72 0.04
C GLU A 15 7.00 -4.72 1.15
N SER A 16 6.18 -4.33 2.13
CA SER A 16 5.77 -5.19 3.23
C SER A 16 5.03 -6.44 2.74
N LYS A 17 4.13 -6.32 1.76
CA LYS A 17 3.46 -7.49 1.16
C LYS A 17 4.45 -8.41 0.45
N SER A 18 5.41 -7.86 -0.29
CA SER A 18 6.45 -8.65 -0.95
C SER A 18 7.30 -9.42 0.06
N HIS A 19 7.64 -8.84 1.21
CA HIS A 19 8.35 -9.54 2.28
C HIS A 19 7.53 -10.70 2.86
N ILE A 20 6.22 -10.53 3.05
CA ILE A 20 5.35 -11.61 3.53
C ILE A 20 5.22 -12.71 2.48
N GLU A 21 5.14 -12.37 1.20
CA GLU A 21 5.15 -13.35 0.10
C GLU A 21 6.44 -14.18 0.09
N ALA A 22 7.59 -13.54 0.22
CA ALA A 22 8.88 -14.22 0.35
C ALA A 22 8.93 -15.13 1.58
N ALA A 23 8.41 -14.68 2.72
CA ALA A 23 8.32 -15.49 3.93
C ALA A 23 7.40 -16.71 3.74
N MET A 24 6.26 -16.55 3.06
CA MET A 24 5.34 -17.66 2.74
C MET A 24 6.02 -18.71 1.88
N VAL A 25 6.81 -18.30 0.88
CA VAL A 25 7.62 -19.23 0.07
C VAL A 25 8.65 -19.95 0.95
N GLY A 26 9.35 -19.22 1.82
CA GLY A 26 10.35 -19.80 2.72
C GLY A 26 9.82 -20.88 3.65
N VAL A 27 8.56 -20.77 4.11
CA VAL A 27 7.93 -21.74 5.02
C VAL A 27 7.06 -22.79 4.31
N ALA A 28 6.97 -22.75 2.98
CA ALA A 28 6.07 -23.61 2.21
C ALA A 28 6.40 -25.10 2.37
N HIS A 29 7.69 -25.43 2.47
CA HIS A 29 8.18 -26.81 2.54
C HIS A 29 8.47 -27.31 3.96
N LEU A 30 8.23 -26.48 4.99
CA LEU A 30 8.44 -26.88 6.37
C LEU A 30 7.30 -27.80 6.83
N GLU A 31 7.68 -28.96 7.37
CA GLU A 31 6.77 -29.86 8.10
C GLU A 31 6.23 -29.13 9.34
N ASP A 32 4.98 -29.46 9.73
CA ASP A 32 4.28 -28.88 10.88
C ASP A 32 4.12 -27.35 10.93
N ALA A 33 4.41 -26.62 9.84
CA ALA A 33 4.30 -25.17 9.78
C ALA A 33 2.92 -24.65 9.28
N GLU A 34 1.84 -25.44 9.40
CA GLU A 34 0.51 -25.04 8.90
C GLU A 34 -0.03 -23.79 9.58
N SER A 35 0.08 -23.73 10.91
CA SER A 35 -0.31 -22.55 11.69
C SER A 35 0.46 -21.30 11.26
N LEU A 36 1.77 -21.43 11.01
CA LEU A 36 2.61 -20.34 10.54
C LEU A 36 2.19 -19.86 9.14
N ARG A 37 1.95 -20.78 8.21
CA ARG A 37 1.41 -20.47 6.87
C ARG A 37 0.05 -19.76 6.96
N HIS A 38 -0.82 -20.18 7.88
CA HIS A 38 -2.10 -19.52 8.10
C HIS A 38 -1.91 -18.09 8.62
N GLN A 39 -1.05 -17.88 9.60
CA GLN A 39 -0.75 -16.56 10.16
C GLN A 39 -0.19 -15.61 9.11
N LEU A 40 0.77 -16.06 8.28
CA LEU A 40 1.34 -15.25 7.21
C LEU A 40 0.28 -14.82 6.18
N ARG A 41 -0.64 -15.73 5.79
CA ARG A 41 -1.77 -15.37 4.92
C ARG A 41 -2.71 -14.35 5.55
N CYS A 42 -2.94 -14.43 6.86
CA CYS A 42 -3.77 -13.45 7.57
C CYS A 42 -3.11 -12.07 7.59
N ILE A 43 -1.80 -12.00 7.87
CA ILE A 43 -1.04 -10.76 7.84
C ILE A 43 -1.04 -10.17 6.42
N HIS A 44 -0.79 -10.99 5.40
CA HIS A 44 -0.81 -10.54 4.00
C HIS A 44 -2.15 -9.90 3.62
N ARG A 45 -3.27 -10.56 3.93
CA ARG A 45 -4.62 -10.01 3.69
C ARG A 45 -4.90 -8.70 4.44
N GLN A 46 -4.38 -8.57 5.66
CA GLN A 46 -4.50 -7.31 6.41
C GLN A 46 -3.73 -6.18 5.72
N LEU A 47 -2.52 -6.44 5.24
CA LEU A 47 -1.73 -5.48 4.46
C LEU A 47 -2.42 -5.11 3.14
N GLU A 48 -3.06 -6.06 2.47
CA GLU A 48 -3.89 -5.78 1.28
C GLU A 48 -5.04 -4.84 1.60
N GLY A 49 -5.75 -5.07 2.71
CA GLY A 49 -6.82 -4.18 3.17
C GLY A 49 -6.33 -2.77 3.49
N MET A 50 -5.19 -2.65 4.20
CA MET A 50 -4.57 -1.35 4.50
C MET A 50 -4.14 -0.62 3.22
N HIS A 51 -3.56 -1.34 2.26
CA HIS A 51 -3.14 -0.79 0.99
C HIS A 51 -4.33 -0.30 0.16
N GLU A 52 -5.43 -1.05 0.14
CA GLU A 52 -6.65 -0.62 -0.54
C GLU A 52 -7.23 0.66 0.07
N MET A 53 -7.29 0.75 1.40
CA MET A 53 -7.74 1.96 2.08
C MET A 53 -6.85 3.17 1.72
N GLU A 54 -5.53 2.99 1.67
CA GLU A 54 -4.60 4.06 1.31
C GLU A 54 -4.80 4.53 -0.15
N ARG A 55 -5.09 3.60 -1.07
CA ARG A 55 -5.43 3.95 -2.46
C ARG A 55 -6.71 4.79 -2.53
N ILE A 56 -7.75 4.39 -1.78
CA ILE A 56 -9.02 5.13 -1.73
C ILE A 56 -8.81 6.52 -1.11
N HIS A 57 -8.04 6.62 -0.01
CA HIS A 57 -7.71 7.91 0.61
C HIS A 57 -6.92 8.82 -0.32
N SER A 58 -5.95 8.27 -1.05
CA SER A 58 -5.16 9.03 -2.01
C SER A 58 -6.03 9.53 -3.17
N ALA A 59 -6.92 8.69 -3.70
CA ALA A 59 -7.84 9.06 -4.77
C ALA A 59 -8.90 10.10 -4.34
N THR A 60 -9.27 10.14 -3.06
CA THR A 60 -10.26 11.10 -2.52
C THR A 60 -9.63 12.43 -2.10
N ARG A 61 -8.32 12.48 -1.84
CA ARG A 61 -7.58 13.74 -1.67
C ARG A 61 -7.44 14.43 -3.03
N ARG A 62 -8.40 15.30 -3.36
CA ARG A 62 -8.26 16.26 -4.46
C ARG A 62 -6.92 17.00 -4.32
N PRO A 63 -6.10 17.13 -5.38
CA PRO A 63 -5.01 18.08 -5.34
C PRO A 63 -5.65 19.47 -5.20
N VAL A 64 -5.32 20.17 -4.11
CA VAL A 64 -5.53 21.61 -4.02
C VAL A 64 -4.51 22.21 -5.00
N VAL A 65 -4.81 22.14 -6.29
CA VAL A 65 -4.15 22.98 -7.28
C VAL A 65 -4.49 24.41 -6.88
N GLU A 66 -3.46 25.11 -6.38
CA GLU A 66 -3.46 26.52 -6.08
C GLU A 66 -4.29 27.31 -7.10
N VAL A 67 -5.46 27.77 -6.66
CA VAL A 67 -6.14 28.90 -7.31
C VAL A 67 -5.42 30.17 -6.85
N LEU A 68 -4.14 30.32 -7.23
CA LEU A 68 -3.47 31.61 -7.19
C LEU A 68 -3.95 32.40 -8.41
N LYS A 69 -5.12 33.06 -8.28
CA LYS A 69 -5.53 34.09 -9.22
C LYS A 69 -4.52 35.25 -9.15
N PRO A 70 -3.90 35.69 -10.25
CA PRO A 70 -3.16 36.95 -10.23
C PRO A 70 -4.15 38.09 -9.96
N ARG A 71 -3.85 38.91 -8.94
CA ARG A 71 -4.60 40.15 -8.68
C ARG A 71 -4.44 41.06 -9.90
N PRO A 72 -5.52 41.65 -10.45
CA PRO A 72 -5.36 42.66 -11.48
C PRO A 72 -4.74 43.92 -10.84
N ILE A 73 -3.58 44.33 -11.35
CA ILE A 73 -3.02 45.65 -11.08
C ILE A 73 -3.77 46.62 -12.00
N ARG A 74 -4.74 47.35 -11.46
CA ARG A 74 -5.17 48.67 -11.96
C ARG A 74 -5.66 49.52 -10.82
#